data_AF-A0A1H4DGV0-F1
#
_entry.id   AF-A0A1H4DGV0-F1
#
_cell.length_a   1.000
_cell.length_b   1.000
_cell.length_c   1.000
_cell.angle_alpha   90.00
_cell.angle_beta   90.00
_cell.angle_gamma   90.00
#
_symmetry.space_group_name_H-M   'P 1'
#
loop_
_entity.id
_entity.type
_entity.pdbx_description
1 polymer ?
#
loop_
_entity_poly.entity_id
_entity_poly.type
_entity_poly.pdbx_seq_one_letter_code
_entity_poly.pdbx_strand_id
1 'polypeptide(L)'
;MCTNTLSPEIVQEIDSTLSSIEHTEKLVIGSDEHLDIILEIRQSFIEMSSNLVSLTDHIESMFAVINMEAAEKLIAKAFPVFSIANKLVKATLDIPEIYKYVREPLQQFEQEVDGLFEIIGDLARYKVRNSDDYSSFIF
;
A
#
# COMPACT_ATOMS: atom_id res chain seq x y z
N MET A 1 -5.86 -15.73 -21.22
CA MET A 1 -4.58 -15.58 -20.50
C MET A 1 -4.63 -14.24 -19.80
N CYS A 2 -4.92 -14.21 -18.50
CA CYS A 2 -4.94 -12.97 -17.72
C CYS A 2 -3.55 -12.76 -17.11
N THR A 3 -2.85 -11.73 -17.57
CA THR A 3 -1.56 -11.30 -17.04
C THR A 3 -1.77 -10.66 -15.67
N ASN A 4 -1.55 -11.46 -14.62
CA ASN A 4 -1.60 -11.06 -13.22
C ASN A 4 -0.39 -10.19 -12.83
N THR A 5 -0.41 -8.91 -13.17
CA THR A 5 0.57 -7.90 -12.74
C THR A 5 -0.17 -6.81 -11.97
N LEU A 6 -0.38 -7.02 -10.67
CA LEU A 6 -1.09 -6.08 -9.77
C LEU A 6 -0.31 -5.87 -8.44
N SER A 7 0.99 -6.18 -8.43
CA SER A 7 1.80 -6.20 -7.20
C SER A 7 3.18 -5.56 -7.35
N PRO A 8 3.89 -5.65 -8.51
CA PRO A 8 5.22 -5.04 -8.63
C PRO A 8 5.19 -3.52 -8.61
N GLU A 9 4.17 -2.91 -9.23
CA GLU A 9 4.10 -1.46 -9.42
C GLU A 9 3.87 -0.72 -8.09
N ILE A 10 2.90 -1.16 -7.29
CA ILE A 10 2.63 -0.58 -5.97
C ILE A 10 3.84 -0.75 -5.03
N VAL A 11 4.47 -1.93 -5.03
CA VAL A 11 5.66 -2.17 -4.20
C VAL A 11 6.82 -1.28 -4.63
N GLN A 12 7.06 -1.16 -5.94
CA GLN A 12 8.12 -0.29 -6.48
C GLN A 12 7.87 1.19 -6.19
N GLU A 13 6.61 1.63 -6.26
CA GLU A 13 6.20 2.99 -5.95
C GLU A 13 6.44 3.31 -4.47
N ILE A 14 6.02 2.42 -3.56
CA ILE A 14 6.28 2.57 -2.12
C ILE A 14 7.78 2.63 -1.82
N ASP A 15 8.59 1.73 -2.40
CA ASP A 15 10.06 1.72 -2.20
C ASP A 15 10.73 3.00 -2.71
N SER A 16 10.25 3.54 -3.83
CA SER A 16 10.72 4.81 -4.37
C SER A 16 10.38 5.97 -3.43
N THR A 17 9.14 6.06 -2.94
CA THR A 17 8.73 7.11 -2.00
C THR A 17 9.50 7.03 -0.69
N LEU A 18 9.76 5.82 -0.17
CA LEU A 18 10.60 5.63 1.02
C LEU A 18 12.00 6.21 0.80
N SER A 19 12.59 5.97 -0.37
CA SER A 19 13.90 6.51 -0.73
C SER A 19 13.90 8.05 -0.83
N SER A 20 12.84 8.65 -1.37
CA SER A 20 12.66 10.10 -1.44
C SER A 20 12.51 10.73 -0.05
N ILE A 21 11.81 10.07 0.88
CA ILE A 21 11.71 10.47 2.28
C ILE A 21 13.09 10.46 2.95
N GLU A 22 13.86 9.37 2.83
CA GLU A 22 15.21 9.27 3.38
C GLU A 22 16.19 10.29 2.76
N HIS A 23 15.98 10.68 1.50
CA HIS A 23 16.76 11.71 0.85
C HIS A 23 16.47 13.10 1.42
N THR A 24 15.21 13.37 1.76
CA THR A 24 14.73 14.66 2.31
C THR A 24 15.44 15.03 3.61
N GLU A 25 15.72 14.06 4.48
CA GLU A 25 16.44 14.27 5.75
C GLU A 25 17.84 14.89 5.56
N LYS A 26 18.43 14.74 4.37
CA LYS A 26 19.79 15.18 4.07
C LYS A 26 19.85 16.57 3.43
N LEU A 27 18.70 17.19 3.14
CA LEU A 27 18.61 18.47 2.44
C LEU A 27 18.44 19.66 3.38
N VAL A 28 18.74 20.84 2.85
CA VAL A 28 18.50 22.11 3.55
C VAL A 28 16.99 22.38 3.56
N ILE A 29 16.39 22.32 4.74
CA ILE A 29 14.97 22.60 4.94
C ILE A 29 14.61 23.97 4.35
N GLY A 30 13.62 23.97 3.46
CA GLY A 30 13.12 25.18 2.80
C GLY A 30 13.84 25.57 1.51
N SER A 31 14.77 24.75 1.00
CA SER A 31 15.26 24.89 -0.37
C SER A 31 14.19 24.51 -1.40
N ASP A 32 14.37 24.94 -2.65
CA ASP A 32 13.51 24.53 -3.76
C ASP A 32 13.53 23.00 -3.94
N GLU A 33 14.71 22.37 -3.85
CA GLU A 33 14.86 20.91 -3.90
C GLU A 33 14.10 20.18 -2.78
N HIS A 34 14.07 20.76 -1.57
CA HIS A 34 13.28 20.22 -0.46
C HIS A 34 11.78 20.32 -0.73
N LEU A 35 11.31 21.41 -1.34
CA LEU A 35 9.90 21.56 -1.72
C LEU A 35 9.52 20.59 -2.84
N ASP A 36 10.39 20.41 -3.83
CA ASP A 36 10.16 19.50 -4.96
C ASP A 36 9.96 18.06 -4.47
N ILE A 37 10.79 17.60 -3.55
CA ILE A 37 10.65 16.24 -3.00
C ILE A 37 9.39 16.10 -2.15
N ILE A 38 9.01 17.12 -1.38
CA ILE A 38 7.72 17.10 -0.65
C ILE A 38 6.55 16.96 -1.63
N LEU A 39 6.59 17.69 -2.76
CA LEU A 39 5.57 17.59 -3.80
C LEU A 39 5.55 16.21 -4.46
N GLU A 40 6.73 15.62 -4.70
CA GLU A 40 6.87 14.25 -5.22
C GLU A 40 6.26 13.23 -4.26
N ILE A 41 6.65 13.25 -2.98
CA ILE A 41 6.11 12.36 -1.94
C ILE A 41 4.59 12.50 -1.84
N ARG A 42 4.09 13.74 -1.86
CA ARG A 42 2.65 14.03 -1.85
C ARG A 42 1.94 13.39 -3.04
N GLN A 43 2.52 13.52 -4.23
CA GLN A 43 1.96 12.97 -5.45
C GLN A 43 1.98 11.43 -5.42
N SER A 44 3.06 10.81 -4.93
CA SER A 44 3.13 9.36 -4.76
C SER A 44 2.06 8.84 -3.82
N PHE A 45 1.77 9.51 -2.69
CA PHE A 45 0.67 9.07 -1.83
C PHE A 45 -0.70 9.07 -2.54
N ILE A 46 -0.94 10.06 -3.41
CA ILE A 46 -2.19 10.15 -4.18
C ILE A 46 -2.26 9.01 -5.21
N GLU A 47 -1.17 8.76 -5.94
CA GLU A 47 -1.09 7.72 -6.96
C GLU A 47 -1.22 6.32 -6.34
N MET A 48 -0.48 6.04 -5.26
CA MET A 48 -0.59 4.79 -4.50
C MET A 48 -2.00 4.58 -3.96
N SER A 49 -2.65 5.61 -3.42
CA SER A 49 -4.05 5.52 -2.95
C SER A 49 -4.99 5.13 -4.10
N SER A 50 -4.87 5.80 -5.25
CA SER A 50 -5.68 5.48 -6.43
C SER A 50 -5.44 4.05 -6.95
N ASN A 51 -4.20 3.57 -6.89
CA ASN A 51 -3.83 2.22 -7.28
C ASN A 51 -4.41 1.18 -6.31
N LEU A 52 -4.39 1.45 -5.00
CA LEU A 52 -5.00 0.60 -3.97
C LEU A 52 -6.52 0.52 -4.12
N VAL A 53 -7.20 1.65 -4.32
CA VAL A 53 -8.66 1.67 -4.61
C VAL A 53 -8.96 0.80 -5.83
N SER A 54 -8.23 1.01 -6.93
CA SER A 54 -8.44 0.26 -8.17
C SER A 54 -8.23 -1.24 -7.98
N LEU A 55 -7.25 -1.64 -7.17
CA LEU A 55 -6.98 -3.02 -6.83
C LEU A 55 -8.10 -3.62 -5.98
N THR A 56 -8.53 -2.92 -4.92
CA THR A 56 -9.62 -3.34 -4.03
C THR A 56 -10.92 -3.53 -4.81
N ASP A 57 -11.33 -2.52 -5.59
CA ASP A 57 -12.52 -2.58 -6.45
C ASP A 57 -12.44 -3.75 -7.44
N HIS A 58 -11.26 -4.00 -8.01
CA HIS A 58 -11.06 -5.12 -8.93
C HIS A 58 -11.26 -6.46 -8.23
N ILE A 59 -10.68 -6.65 -7.04
CA ILE A 59 -10.86 -7.87 -6.25
C ILE A 59 -12.33 -8.06 -5.86
N GLU A 60 -13.00 -7.01 -5.38
CA GLU A 60 -14.41 -7.02 -5.03
C GLU A 60 -15.30 -7.42 -6.21
N SER A 61 -15.10 -6.79 -7.37
CA SER A 61 -15.88 -7.08 -8.58
C SER A 61 -15.71 -8.52 -9.07
N MET A 62 -14.55 -9.12 -8.83
CA MET A 62 -14.23 -10.49 -9.19
C MET A 62 -14.47 -11.50 -8.07
N PHE A 63 -14.88 -11.04 -6.88
CA PHE A 63 -14.92 -11.87 -5.68
C PHE A 63 -15.70 -13.16 -5.88
N ALA A 64 -16.86 -13.11 -6.54
CA ALA A 64 -17.69 -14.28 -6.80
C ALA A 64 -16.98 -15.38 -7.62
N VAL A 65 -16.12 -15.00 -8.57
CA VAL A 65 -15.46 -15.91 -9.51
C VAL A 65 -14.03 -16.30 -9.11
N ILE A 66 -13.45 -15.63 -8.11
CA ILE A 66 -12.17 -16.02 -7.54
C ILE A 66 -12.32 -17.40 -6.86
N ASN A 67 -11.49 -18.35 -7.29
CA ASN A 67 -11.36 -19.68 -6.70
C ASN A 67 -10.24 -19.70 -5.63
N MET A 68 -10.11 -20.81 -4.91
CA MET A 68 -9.16 -20.97 -3.81
C MET A 68 -7.71 -20.67 -4.22
N GLU A 69 -7.21 -21.29 -5.30
CA GLU A 69 -5.83 -21.10 -5.77
C GLU A 69 -5.54 -19.63 -6.16
N ALA A 70 -6.50 -18.96 -6.80
CA ALA A 70 -6.36 -17.54 -7.13
C ALA A 70 -6.37 -16.67 -5.87
N ALA A 71 -7.23 -16.98 -4.89
CA ALA A 71 -7.28 -16.27 -3.62
C ALA A 71 -5.95 -16.39 -2.85
N GLU A 72 -5.38 -17.59 -2.73
CA GLU A 72 -4.07 -17.81 -2.09
C GLU A 72 -2.96 -16.97 -2.74
N LYS A 73 -2.93 -16.93 -4.08
CA LYS A 73 -1.95 -16.11 -4.83
C LYS A 73 -2.15 -14.62 -4.62
N LEU A 74 -3.39 -14.14 -4.54
CA LEU A 74 -3.69 -12.73 -4.28
C LEU A 74 -3.27 -12.34 -2.87
N ILE A 75 -3.62 -13.16 -1.86
CA ILE A 75 -3.23 -12.96 -0.47
C ILE A 75 -1.70 -12.88 -0.35
N ALA A 76 -0.97 -13.86 -0.92
CA ALA A 76 0.49 -13.89 -0.88
C ALA A 76 1.15 -12.65 -1.52
N LYS A 77 0.53 -12.09 -2.57
CA LYS A 77 1.01 -10.86 -3.24
C LYS A 77 0.66 -9.58 -2.50
N ALA A 78 -0.42 -9.56 -1.72
CA ALA A 78 -0.83 -8.40 -0.94
C ALA A 78 0.01 -8.22 0.34
N PHE A 79 0.49 -9.31 0.96
CA PHE A 79 1.27 -9.26 2.21
C PHE A 79 2.46 -8.29 2.20
N PRO A 80 3.32 -8.26 1.16
CA PRO A 80 4.40 -7.28 1.07
C PRO A 80 3.91 -5.83 1.11
N VAL A 81 2.75 -5.53 0.52
CA VAL A 81 2.18 -4.17 0.48
C VAL A 81 1.92 -3.66 1.90
N PHE A 82 1.30 -4.46 2.77
CA PHE A 82 1.02 -4.04 4.16
C PHE A 82 2.29 -3.77 4.97
N SER A 83 3.30 -4.63 4.81
CA SER A 83 4.59 -4.49 5.52
C SER A 83 5.32 -3.21 5.12
N ILE A 84 5.36 -2.91 3.82
CA ILE A 84 6.09 -1.74 3.31
C ILE A 84 5.27 -0.46 3.52
N ALA A 85 3.93 -0.51 3.38
CA ALA A 85 3.04 0.62 3.71
C ALA A 85 3.22 1.09 5.17
N ASN A 86 3.30 0.16 6.13
CA ASN A 86 3.56 0.51 7.53
C ASN A 86 4.93 1.20 7.72
N LYS A 87 5.96 0.78 6.99
CA LYS A 87 7.28 1.46 7.03
C LYS A 87 7.19 2.87 6.47
N LEU A 88 6.47 3.04 5.35
CA LEU A 88 6.28 4.33 4.71
C LEU A 88 5.55 5.32 5.64
N VAL A 89 4.47 4.86 6.28
CA VAL A 89 3.71 5.67 7.25
C VAL A 89 4.61 6.11 8.40
N LYS A 90 5.37 5.19 9.00
CA LYS A 90 6.31 5.51 10.09
C LYS A 90 7.37 6.51 9.66
N ALA A 91 8.05 6.27 8.54
CA ALA A 91 9.08 7.17 8.01
C ALA A 91 8.53 8.58 7.77
N THR A 92 7.28 8.69 7.29
CA THR A 92 6.63 9.98 7.07
C THR A 92 6.30 10.69 8.38
N LEU A 93 5.82 9.96 9.39
CA LEU A 93 5.49 10.51 10.72
C LEU A 93 6.73 10.96 11.50
N ASP A 94 7.86 10.29 11.28
CA ASP A 94 9.13 10.59 11.96
C ASP A 94 9.78 11.89 11.45
N ILE A 95 9.30 12.46 10.34
CA ILE A 95 9.80 13.73 9.76
C ILE A 95 8.68 14.78 9.74
N PRO A 96 8.55 15.62 10.79
CA PRO A 96 7.48 16.62 10.93
C PRO A 96 7.36 17.57 9.74
N GLU A 97 8.50 17.91 9.13
CA GLU A 97 8.61 18.80 7.97
C GLU A 97 7.92 18.23 6.75
N ILE A 98 7.95 16.91 6.54
CA ILE A 98 7.23 16.23 5.45
C ILE A 98 5.77 16.06 5.85
N TYR A 99 5.52 15.49 7.05
CA TYR A 99 4.18 15.15 7.52
C TYR A 99 3.20 16.31 7.41
N LYS A 100 3.63 17.53 7.75
CA LYS A 100 2.81 18.74 7.65
C LYS A 100 2.18 18.95 6.26
N TYR A 101 2.89 18.61 5.19
CA TYR A 101 2.44 18.86 3.81
C TYR A 101 1.77 17.65 3.17
N VAL A 102 2.02 16.45 3.69
CA VAL A 102 1.49 15.20 3.13
C VAL A 102 0.43 14.54 4.01
N ARG A 103 0.04 15.17 5.13
CA ARG A 103 -0.91 14.61 6.10
C ARG A 103 -2.19 14.08 5.47
N GLU A 104 -2.88 14.88 4.64
CA GLU A 104 -4.13 14.47 4.01
C GLU A 104 -3.93 13.29 3.06
N PRO A 105 -2.99 13.32 2.09
CA PRO A 105 -2.67 12.16 1.26
C PRO A 105 -2.22 10.92 2.03
N LEU A 106 -1.44 11.09 3.11
CA LEU A 106 -1.01 9.98 3.96
C LEU A 106 -2.22 9.32 4.64
N GLN A 107 -3.14 10.11 5.19
CA GLN A 107 -4.36 9.57 5.83
C GLN A 107 -5.25 8.84 4.82
N GLN A 108 -5.35 9.36 3.59
CA GLN A 108 -6.05 8.67 2.52
C GLN A 108 -5.37 7.34 2.19
N PHE A 109 -4.04 7.35 2.01
CA PHE A 109 -3.28 6.13 1.77
C PHE A 109 -3.49 5.08 2.86
N GLU A 110 -3.45 5.47 4.14
CA GLU A 110 -3.74 4.56 5.26
C GLU A 110 -5.14 3.94 5.15
N GLN A 111 -6.17 4.74 4.82
CA GLN A 111 -7.53 4.24 4.62
C GLN A 111 -7.62 3.22 3.48
N GLU A 112 -6.92 3.46 2.36
CA GLU A 112 -6.95 2.52 1.23
C GLU A 112 -6.15 1.24 1.52
N VAL A 113 -5.10 1.32 2.33
CA VAL A 113 -4.37 0.14 2.83
C VAL A 113 -5.29 -0.71 3.73
N ASP A 114 -6.06 -0.07 4.61
CA ASP A 114 -7.04 -0.75 5.46
C ASP A 114 -8.15 -1.40 4.62
N GLY A 115 -8.66 -0.71 3.59
CA GLY A 115 -9.64 -1.28 2.64
C GLY A 115 -9.10 -2.51 1.92
N LEU A 116 -7.84 -2.46 1.44
CA LEU A 116 -7.19 -3.64 0.86
C LEU A 116 -7.04 -4.77 1.89
N PHE A 117 -6.70 -4.45 3.14
CA PHE A 117 -6.58 -5.44 4.21
C PHE A 117 -7.90 -6.17 4.47
N GLU A 118 -9.01 -5.43 4.50
CA GLU A 118 -10.35 -6.00 4.69
C GLU A 118 -10.72 -7.01 3.58
N ILE A 119 -10.57 -6.63 2.30
CA ILE A 119 -10.94 -7.53 1.19
C ILE A 119 -10.04 -8.77 1.11
N ILE A 120 -8.75 -8.63 1.42
CA ILE A 120 -7.81 -9.75 1.51
C ILE A 120 -8.20 -10.68 2.68
N GLY A 121 -8.62 -10.12 3.82
CA GLY A 121 -9.17 -10.86 4.95
C GLY A 121 -10.41 -11.66 4.58
N ASP A 122 -11.30 -11.09 3.76
CA ASP A 122 -12.49 -11.77 3.26
C ASP A 122 -12.16 -12.88 2.25
N LEU A 123 -11.18 -12.69 1.37
CA LEU A 123 -10.66 -13.77 0.53
C LEU A 123 -10.15 -14.95 1.38
N ALA A 124 -9.35 -14.67 2.41
CA ALA A 124 -8.83 -15.70 3.30
C ALA A 124 -9.99 -16.44 4.01
N ARG A 125 -10.98 -15.69 4.52
CA ARG A 125 -12.11 -16.25 5.26
C ARG A 125 -13.06 -17.09 4.41
N TYR A 126 -13.36 -16.64 3.19
CA TYR A 126 -14.47 -17.21 2.40
C TYR A 126 -14.02 -18.03 1.20
N LYS A 127 -12.80 -17.82 0.67
CA LYS A 127 -12.31 -18.51 -0.54
C LYS A 127 -11.29 -19.61 -0.26
N VAL A 128 -10.50 -19.46 0.81
CA VAL A 128 -9.39 -20.38 1.12
C VAL A 128 -9.79 -21.48 2.11
N ARG A 129 -11.02 -21.45 2.66
CA ARG A 129 -11.46 -22.34 3.76
C ARG A 129 -11.26 -23.85 3.51
N ASN A 130 -10.08 -24.32 3.90
CA ASN A 130 -9.73 -25.60 4.51
C ASN A 130 -8.42 -25.43 5.31
N SER A 131 -8.40 -26.03 6.51
CA SER A 131 -7.31 -26.21 7.50
C SER A 131 -6.78 -24.97 8.23
N ASP A 132 -7.07 -24.89 9.53
CA ASP A 132 -6.21 -24.73 10.72
C ASP A 132 -4.89 -23.90 10.71
N ASP A 133 -4.34 -23.49 9.56
CA ASP A 133 -3.02 -22.85 9.45
C ASP A 133 -3.05 -21.30 9.47
N TYR A 134 -4.21 -20.66 9.28
CA TYR A 134 -4.28 -19.20 9.14
C TYR A 134 -4.80 -18.44 10.38
N SER A 135 -5.05 -19.14 11.48
CA SER A 135 -5.35 -18.50 12.78
C SER A 135 -4.19 -17.66 13.34
N SER A 136 -3.00 -17.77 12.74
CA SER A 136 -1.80 -16.97 13.06
C SER A 136 -1.66 -15.65 12.28
N PHE A 137 -2.58 -15.31 11.36
CA PHE A 137 -2.50 -14.08 10.57
C PHE A 137 -3.36 -12.92 11.11
N ILE A 138 -3.92 -13.09 12.30
CA ILE A 138 -4.51 -11.98 13.06
C ILE A 138 -3.33 -11.27 13.74
N PHE A 139 -2.88 -10.17 13.15
CA PHE A 139 -1.97 -9.21 13.78
C PHE A 139 -2.72 -8.31 14.76
#